data_AF-A0A372EY35-F1
#
_entry.id   AF-A0A372EY35-F1
#
_cell.length_a   1.000
_cell.length_b   1.000
_cell.length_c   1.000
_cell.angle_alpha   90.00
_cell.angle_beta   90.00
_cell.angle_gamma   90.00
#
_symmetry.space_group_name_H-M   'P 1'
#
loop_
_entity.id
_entity.type
_entity.pdbx_description
1 polymer ?
#
loop_
_entity_poly.entity_id
_entity_poly.type
_entity_poly.pdbx_seq_one_letter_code
_entity_poly.pdbx_strand_id
1 'polypeptide(L)'
;MECIKYNGCKWAGQFYGVRGKKPENWVARKNIAAVHQKHWRQYGGKSLRLRQGSREIVVEVLDLCSDSDCNGCCTNNLGGDGYLIDIEKHTMNRFGSGSGVVEFQVCG
;
A
#
# COMPACT_ATOMS: atom_id res chain seq x y z
N MET A 1 -15.75 -1.71 0.59
CA MET A 1 -15.95 -3.15 0.87
C MET A 1 -14.60 -3.86 0.76
N GLU A 2 -13.70 -3.57 1.70
CA GLU A 2 -12.33 -4.12 1.75
C GLU A 2 -12.19 -5.11 2.94
N CYS A 3 -12.87 -4.80 4.05
CA CYS A 3 -12.88 -5.60 5.28
C CYS A 3 -13.30 -7.06 5.14
N ILE A 4 -14.29 -7.36 4.30
CA ILE A 4 -14.85 -8.70 4.16
C ILE A 4 -14.14 -9.47 3.03
N LYS A 5 -13.70 -8.76 1.99
CA LYS A 5 -13.13 -9.37 0.77
C LYS A 5 -11.62 -9.61 0.86
N TYR A 6 -10.91 -8.79 1.65
CA TYR A 6 -9.45 -8.81 1.76
C TYR A 6 -8.95 -8.83 3.21
N ASN A 7 -9.80 -9.25 4.16
CA ASN A 7 -9.46 -9.28 5.59
C ASN A 7 -9.06 -7.92 6.20
N GLY A 8 -9.34 -6.78 5.54
CA GLY A 8 -8.89 -5.45 5.99
C GLY A 8 -9.33 -5.06 7.41
N CYS A 9 -10.43 -5.63 7.91
CA CYS A 9 -10.87 -5.41 9.31
C CYS A 9 -10.11 -6.28 10.32
N LYS A 10 -9.64 -7.46 9.92
CA LYS A 10 -8.83 -8.36 10.78
C LYS A 10 -7.44 -7.76 11.02
N TRP A 11 -6.87 -7.17 9.98
CA TRP A 11 -5.52 -6.60 9.99
C TRP A 11 -5.52 -5.07 10.17
N ALA A 12 -6.67 -4.45 10.46
CA ALA A 12 -6.78 -2.99 10.58
C ALA A 12 -5.75 -2.43 11.57
N GLY A 13 -4.81 -1.62 11.05
CA GLY A 13 -3.73 -1.02 11.84
C GLY A 13 -2.55 -1.95 12.14
N GLN A 14 -2.51 -3.17 11.60
CA GLN A 14 -1.32 -4.02 11.57
C GLN A 14 -0.65 -3.85 10.21
N PHE A 15 0.66 -3.63 10.22
CA PHE A 15 1.46 -3.49 9.00
C PHE A 15 2.74 -4.29 9.18
N TYR A 16 3.19 -4.98 8.13
CA TYR A 16 4.34 -5.88 8.21
C TYR A 16 5.63 -5.21 8.72
N GLY A 17 5.90 -3.98 8.26
CA GLY A 17 7.07 -3.20 8.67
C GLY A 17 6.93 -2.48 10.01
N VAL A 18 5.79 -2.61 10.69
CA VAL A 18 5.48 -1.81 11.88
C VAL A 18 5.21 -2.72 13.07
N ARG A 19 5.99 -2.53 14.15
CA ARG A 19 5.78 -3.29 15.38
C ARG A 19 4.48 -2.88 16.08
N GLY A 20 3.65 -3.89 16.34
CA GLY A 20 2.40 -3.78 17.09
C GLY A 20 1.26 -3.15 16.27
N LYS A 21 0.05 -3.26 16.81
CA LYS A 21 -1.15 -2.66 16.21
C LYS A 21 -1.14 -1.15 16.42
N LYS A 22 -1.36 -0.39 15.36
CA LYS A 22 -1.49 1.07 15.39
C LYS A 22 -2.97 1.47 15.48
N PRO A 23 -3.27 2.54 16.24
CA PRO A 23 -4.62 3.07 16.31
C PRO A 23 -5.02 3.72 14.99
N GLU A 24 -6.32 3.73 14.68
CA GLU A 24 -6.85 4.29 13.42
C GLU A 24 -6.43 5.75 13.21
N ASN A 25 -6.35 6.55 14.27
CA ASN A 25 -5.91 7.94 14.18
C ASN A 25 -4.45 8.09 13.72
N TRP A 26 -3.59 7.10 13.99
CA TRP A 26 -2.21 7.08 13.51
C TRP A 26 -2.17 6.72 12.03
N VAL A 27 -2.97 5.73 11.62
CA VAL A 27 -3.13 5.32 10.22
C VAL A 27 -3.65 6.50 9.39
N ALA A 28 -4.71 7.14 9.85
CA ALA A 28 -5.34 8.26 9.15
C ALA A 28 -4.42 9.49 8.97
N ARG A 29 -3.39 9.65 9.79
CA ARG A 29 -2.42 10.77 9.68
C ARG A 29 -1.20 10.45 8.81
N LYS A 30 -1.03 9.20 8.38
CA LYS A 30 0.13 8.77 7.58
C LYS A 30 -0.27 8.40 6.18
N ASN A 31 0.63 8.65 5.23
CA ASN A 31 0.52 8.13 3.89
C ASN A 31 1.19 6.76 3.84
N ILE A 32 0.40 5.71 3.68
CA ILE A 32 0.86 4.32 3.79
C ILE A 32 0.59 3.59 2.49
N ALA A 33 1.58 2.82 2.05
CA ALA A 33 1.45 1.88 0.95
C ALA A 33 1.93 0.49 1.34
N ALA A 34 1.40 -0.51 0.63
CA ALA A 34 1.90 -1.88 0.61
C ALA A 34 2.52 -2.18 -0.75
N VAL A 35 3.58 -2.99 -0.74
CA VAL A 35 4.18 -3.53 -1.97
C VAL A 35 4.03 -5.03 -2.01
N HIS A 36 4.06 -5.61 -3.21
CA HIS A 36 4.14 -7.05 -3.36
C HIS A 36 5.34 -7.63 -2.60
N GLN A 37 5.17 -8.78 -1.94
CA GLN A 37 6.20 -9.45 -1.13
C GLN A 37 7.60 -9.54 -1.80
N LYS A 38 7.64 -9.82 -3.11
CA LYS A 38 8.89 -9.90 -3.90
C LYS A 38 9.69 -8.60 -3.92
N HIS A 39 9.04 -7.46 -3.75
CA HIS A 39 9.64 -6.13 -3.76
C HIS A 39 9.85 -5.55 -2.35
N TRP A 40 9.43 -6.26 -1.30
CA TRP A 40 9.60 -5.80 0.08
C TRP A 40 11.07 -5.49 0.39
N ARG A 41 12.01 -6.35 -0.03
CA ARG A 41 13.45 -6.11 0.20
C ARG A 41 13.96 -4.82 -0.45
N GLN A 42 13.31 -4.35 -1.51
CA GLN A 42 13.73 -3.17 -2.26
C GLN A 42 13.08 -1.88 -1.73
N TYR A 43 11.79 -1.94 -1.35
CA TYR A 43 11.01 -0.76 -1.02
C TYR A 43 10.48 -0.71 0.42
N GLY A 44 10.48 -1.83 1.14
CA GLY A 44 10.01 -1.90 2.52
C GLY A 44 10.73 -0.89 3.42
N GLY A 45 9.95 -0.09 4.14
CA GLY A 45 10.43 0.98 5.01
C GLY A 45 10.89 2.26 4.29
N LYS A 46 10.85 2.29 2.94
CA LYS A 46 11.23 3.49 2.17
C LYS A 46 10.03 4.40 1.94
N SER A 47 10.32 5.65 1.62
CA SER A 47 9.33 6.58 1.09
C SER A 47 9.31 6.51 -0.44
N LEU A 48 8.13 6.39 -1.03
CA LEU A 48 7.90 6.44 -2.46
C LEU A 48 7.08 7.68 -2.81
N ARG A 49 7.51 8.44 -3.81
CA ARG A 49 6.70 9.47 -4.45
C ARG A 49 5.88 8.81 -5.55
N LEU A 50 4.56 8.82 -5.43
CA LEU A 50 3.61 8.33 -6.42
C LEU A 50 3.09 9.49 -7.26
N ARG A 51 2.97 9.29 -8.57
CA ARG A 51 2.43 10.27 -9.50
C ARG A 51 1.43 9.64 -10.46
N GLN A 52 0.30 10.32 -10.67
CA GLN A 52 -0.69 9.91 -11.67
C GLN A 52 -1.32 11.15 -12.31
N GLY A 53 -0.90 11.46 -13.54
CA GLY A 53 -1.25 12.72 -14.19
C GLY A 53 -0.69 13.91 -13.42
N SER A 54 -1.59 14.80 -12.95
CA SER A 54 -1.26 15.97 -12.13
C SER A 54 -1.28 15.70 -10.61
N ARG A 55 -1.61 14.47 -10.19
CA ARG A 55 -1.66 14.08 -8.77
C ARG A 55 -0.31 13.56 -8.33
N GLU A 56 0.12 13.95 -7.14
CA GLU A 56 1.35 13.47 -6.50
C GLU A 56 1.12 13.25 -5.00
N ILE A 57 1.71 12.19 -4.44
CA ILE A 57 1.75 11.97 -3.00
C ILE A 57 3.04 11.22 -2.61
N VAL A 58 3.59 11.49 -1.43
CA VAL A 58 4.67 10.69 -0.84
C VAL A 58 4.07 9.73 0.17
N VAL A 59 4.36 8.44 0.02
CA VAL A 59 3.88 7.34 0.88
C VAL A 59 5.05 6.62 1.53
N GLU A 60 4.87 6.13 2.75
CA GLU A 60 5.78 5.17 3.39
C GLU A 60 5.32 3.74 3.07
N VAL A 61 6.23 2.90 2.59
CA VAL A 61 5.95 1.47 2.36
C VAL A 61 6.07 0.74 3.69
N LEU A 62 4.96 0.60 4.38
CA LEU A 62 4.92 0.00 5.72
C LEU A 62 4.34 -1.40 5.73
N ASP A 63 3.70 -1.82 4.64
CA ASP A 63 3.02 -3.09 4.58
C ASP A 63 3.45 -3.95 3.40
N LEU A 64 3.18 -5.25 3.52
CA LEU A 64 3.34 -6.19 2.42
C LEU A 64 1.97 -6.63 1.93
N CYS A 65 1.78 -6.62 0.62
CA CYS A 65 0.70 -7.37 0.00
C CYS A 65 1.23 -8.80 -0.23
N SER A 66 0.74 -9.74 0.58
CA SER A 66 1.02 -11.17 0.45
C SER A 66 -0.21 -11.87 -0.11
N ASP A 67 -0.02 -12.65 -1.17
CA ASP A 67 -1.08 -13.47 -1.75
C ASP A 67 -1.74 -14.43 -0.76
N SER A 68 -0.98 -14.83 0.25
CA SER A 68 -1.45 -15.70 1.34
C SER A 68 -2.58 -15.05 2.15
N ASP A 69 -2.58 -13.72 2.27
CA ASP A 69 -3.52 -12.98 3.12
C ASP A 69 -4.87 -12.72 2.43
N CYS A 70 -4.93 -12.92 1.11
CA CYS A 70 -6.09 -12.63 0.29
C CYS A 70 -6.34 -13.61 -0.87
N ASN A 71 -5.75 -14.81 -0.81
CA ASN A 71 -5.90 -15.89 -1.80
C ASN A 71 -5.54 -15.45 -3.24
N GLY A 72 -4.32 -14.93 -3.42
CA GLY A 72 -3.76 -14.58 -4.74
C GLY A 72 -4.13 -13.19 -5.24
N CYS A 73 -4.80 -12.36 -4.44
CA CYS A 73 -5.25 -11.04 -4.91
C CYS A 73 -4.10 -10.09 -5.27
N CYS A 74 -2.94 -10.21 -4.62
CA CYS A 74 -1.79 -9.33 -4.87
C CYS A 74 -1.13 -9.68 -6.21
N THR A 75 -0.94 -10.96 -6.51
CA THR A 75 -0.42 -11.46 -7.79
C THR A 75 -1.42 -11.22 -8.91
N ASN A 76 -2.71 -11.39 -8.67
CA ASN A 76 -3.75 -11.12 -9.67
C ASN A 76 -3.90 -9.61 -9.97
N ASN A 77 -3.57 -8.75 -9.01
CA ASN A 77 -3.55 -7.28 -9.18
C ASN A 77 -2.18 -6.75 -9.61
N LEU A 78 -1.18 -7.61 -9.86
CA LEU A 78 0.05 -7.16 -10.48
C LEU A 78 -0.30 -6.57 -11.85
N GLY A 79 0.12 -5.32 -12.08
CA GLY A 79 0.10 -4.74 -13.42
C GLY A 79 0.95 -5.60 -14.36
N GLY A 80 0.75 -5.43 -15.67
CA GLY A 80 1.57 -6.12 -16.69
C GLY A 80 3.08 -5.83 -16.60
N ASP A 81 3.48 -4.81 -15.83
CA ASP A 81 4.85 -4.43 -15.49
C ASP A 81 5.42 -5.19 -14.27
N GLY A 82 4.58 -5.99 -13.58
CA GLY A 82 4.97 -6.81 -12.45
C GLY A 82 5.11 -6.05 -11.14
N TYR A 83 4.67 -4.80 -11.03
CA TYR A 83 4.65 -4.04 -9.78
C TYR A 83 3.22 -3.92 -9.21
N LEU A 84 3.13 -3.79 -7.88
CA LEU A 84 1.89 -3.49 -7.18
C LEU A 84 2.23 -2.52 -6.05
N ILE A 85 1.55 -1.38 -6.07
CA ILE A 85 1.50 -0.40 -5.00
C ILE A 85 0.04 -0.37 -4.54
N ASP A 86 -0.25 -0.99 -3.41
CA ASP A 86 -1.55 -0.87 -2.77
C ASP A 86 -1.50 0.30 -1.79
N ILE A 87 -2.52 1.16 -1.79
CA ILE A 87 -2.52 2.39 -0.98
C ILE A 87 -3.65 2.34 0.03
N GLU A 88 -3.31 2.66 1.27
CA GLU A 88 -4.28 2.66 2.38
C GLU A 88 -5.42 3.68 2.11
N LYS A 89 -6.67 3.36 2.51
CA LYS A 89 -7.87 4.15 2.18
C LYS A 89 -7.76 5.66 2.46
N HIS A 90 -7.17 6.09 3.58
CA HIS A 90 -6.99 7.51 3.89
C HIS A 90 -5.93 8.15 2.99
N THR A 91 -4.90 7.39 2.64
CA THR A 91 -3.87 7.77 1.67
C THR A 91 -4.45 7.91 0.27
N MET A 92 -5.26 6.95 -0.17
CA MET A 92 -6.03 6.99 -1.42
C MET A 92 -6.92 8.24 -1.50
N ASN A 93 -7.67 8.53 -0.43
CA ASN A 93 -8.54 9.71 -0.38
C ASN A 93 -7.75 11.02 -0.52
N ARG A 94 -6.53 11.10 0.05
CA ARG A 94 -5.64 12.26 -0.11
C ARG A 94 -5.01 12.33 -1.49
N PHE A 95 -4.60 11.20 -2.05
CA PHE A 95 -4.01 11.13 -3.38
C PHE A 95 -5.03 11.48 -4.47
N GLY A 96 -6.30 11.13 -4.24
CA GLY A 96 -7.39 11.38 -5.17
C GLY A 96 -7.50 10.35 -6.30
N SER A 97 -6.88 9.18 -6.12
CA SER A 97 -7.00 8.01 -7.00
C SER A 97 -6.67 6.74 -6.23
N GLY A 98 -7.23 5.60 -6.64
CA GLY A 98 -7.05 4.29 -6.01
C GLY A 98 -6.91 3.11 -6.97
N SER A 99 -6.79 3.37 -8.27
CA SER A 99 -6.63 2.34 -9.29
C SER A 99 -5.93 2.87 -10.53
N GLY A 100 -5.46 1.95 -11.37
CA GLY A 100 -4.73 2.25 -12.60
C GLY A 100 -3.22 2.32 -12.41
N VAL A 101 -2.53 2.73 -13.48
CA VAL A 101 -1.06 2.82 -13.48
C VAL A 101 -0.64 4.11 -12.76
N VAL A 102 0.34 3.98 -11.86
CA VAL A 102 1.01 5.08 -11.18
C VAL A 102 2.49 5.00 -11.47
N GLU A 103 3.12 6.15 -11.65
CA GLU A 103 4.58 6.25 -11.63
C GLU A 103 5.05 6.33 -10.18
N PHE A 104 6.16 5.69 -9.84
CA PHE A 104 6.74 5.83 -8.51
C PHE A 104 8.26 6.00 -8.53
N GLN A 105 8.78 6.75 -7.57
CA GLN A 105 10.21 6.95 -7.35
C GLN A 105 10.53 6.83 -5.86
N VAL A 106 11.65 6.18 -5.53
CA VAL A 106 12.17 6.15 -4.15
C VAL A 106 12.67 7.54 -3.77
N CYS A 107 12.17 8.09 -2.66
CA CYS A 107 12.73 9.30 -2.06
C CYS A 107 14.05 8.96 -1.35
N GLY A 108 15.11 9.70 -1.67
CA GLY A 108 16.45 9.57 -1.08
C GLY A 108 16.59 10.34 0.23
#